data_AF-T2IVI1-F1
#
_entry.id   AF-T2IVI1-F1
#
_cell.length_a   1.000
_cell.length_b   1.000
_cell.length_c   1.000
_cell.angle_alpha   90.00
_cell.angle_beta   90.00
_cell.angle_gamma   90.00
#
_symmetry.space_group_name_H-M   'P 1'
#
loop_
_entity.id
_entity.type
_entity.pdbx_description
1 polymer ?
#
loop_
_entity_poly.entity_id
_entity_poly.type
_entity_poly.pdbx_seq_one_letter_code
_entity_poly.pdbx_strand_id
1 'polypeptide(L)'
;MRDLIKVSQCGGKSQGCNLLNYSLKEITKDSQLASLPLNQLSLEQYKFSDIPGLSDTDLKEFKQWQQVFLSEIPGLNQVPFSKFPNSLSINGLGLGFAQIDIAFSQAEYQALKSISGSYQEGFNKSCTGGCSHIELGGNPLMLGQQWVSGNSQKVKGGYGILGLLFAGLEPTGRHPFGKVFKVVIGDIDETTGTVQIDLYFRVCKKGFINLGCSPYGIGPIPFITFKEKDWLFF
;
A
#
# COMPACT_ATOMS: atom_id res chain seq x y z
N MET A 1 -27.17 -35.81 6.31
CA MET A 1 -27.23 -35.70 7.79
C MET A 1 -27.33 -34.20 8.10
N ARG A 2 -28.31 -33.44 7.60
CA ARG A 2 -29.71 -33.31 8.05
C ARG A 2 -29.90 -33.49 9.56
N ASP A 3 -30.26 -32.37 10.17
CA ASP A 3 -30.70 -32.07 11.54
C ASP A 3 -29.67 -32.16 12.66
N LEU A 4 -29.50 -31.03 13.36
CA LEU A 4 -29.79 -30.89 14.80
C LEU A 4 -29.42 -29.47 15.29
N ILE A 5 -30.13 -28.45 14.82
CA ILE A 5 -30.39 -27.27 15.66
C ILE A 5 -31.61 -27.65 16.49
N LYS A 6 -31.41 -27.88 17.79
CA LYS A 6 -32.49 -28.22 18.71
C LYS A 6 -33.57 -27.13 18.63
N VAL A 7 -34.82 -27.55 18.48
CA VAL A 7 -36.04 -26.73 18.39
C VAL A 7 -36.12 -25.63 19.49
N SER A 8 -35.40 -25.80 20.60
CA SER A 8 -35.26 -24.83 21.68
C SER A 8 -34.47 -23.55 21.33
N GLN A 9 -33.79 -23.48 20.18
CA GLN A 9 -32.99 -22.33 19.73
C GLN A 9 -33.66 -21.48 18.62
N CYS A 10 -34.90 -21.81 18.24
CA CYS A 10 -35.61 -21.20 17.10
C CYS A 10 -36.87 -20.43 17.53
N GLY A 11 -36.88 -19.84 18.74
CA GLY A 11 -37.99 -18.98 19.19
C GLY A 11 -39.38 -19.63 19.20
N GLY A 12 -39.48 -20.96 19.26
CA GLY A 12 -40.75 -21.69 19.40
C GLY A 12 -41.56 -21.96 18.12
N LYS A 13 -40.99 -21.83 16.90
CA LYS A 13 -41.70 -22.22 15.66
C LYS A 13 -41.42 -23.68 15.27
N SER A 14 -42.49 -24.44 15.00
CA SER A 14 -42.52 -25.91 14.83
C SER A 14 -42.02 -26.46 13.50
N GLN A 15 -41.35 -25.65 12.68
CA GLN A 15 -40.70 -26.10 11.44
C GLN A 15 -39.22 -25.77 11.57
N GLY A 16 -38.36 -26.80 11.46
CA GLY A 16 -36.93 -26.72 11.77
C GLY A 16 -36.23 -25.49 11.18
N CYS A 17 -35.20 -25.01 11.89
CA CYS A 17 -34.43 -23.82 11.53
C CYS A 17 -33.78 -23.95 10.14
N ASN A 18 -34.50 -23.56 9.09
CA ASN A 18 -33.89 -23.26 7.81
C ASN A 18 -33.40 -21.81 7.83
N LEU A 19 -32.16 -21.61 8.30
CA LEU A 19 -31.51 -20.31 8.39
C LEU A 19 -31.39 -19.60 7.02
N LEU A 20 -31.53 -20.34 5.91
CA LEU A 20 -31.53 -19.80 4.54
C LEU A 20 -32.73 -18.87 4.26
N ASN A 21 -33.77 -18.89 5.10
CA ASN A 21 -34.95 -18.04 4.94
C ASN A 21 -34.88 -16.73 5.74
N TYR A 22 -33.81 -16.51 6.51
CA TYR A 22 -33.66 -15.32 7.35
C TYR A 22 -32.63 -14.35 6.77
N SER A 23 -32.97 -13.07 6.73
CA SER A 23 -32.02 -12.01 6.44
C SER A 23 -31.04 -11.83 7.60
N LEU A 24 -29.82 -11.36 7.31
CA LEU A 24 -28.82 -11.03 8.35
C LEU A 24 -29.36 -10.03 9.39
N LYS A 25 -30.26 -9.14 8.97
CA LYS A 25 -30.95 -8.18 9.85
C LYS A 25 -31.91 -8.86 10.85
N GLU A 26 -32.50 -9.99 10.48
CA GLU A 26 -33.37 -10.78 11.37
C GLU A 26 -32.54 -11.66 12.30
N ILE A 27 -31.45 -12.24 11.79
CA ILE A 27 -30.50 -13.05 12.57
C ILE A 27 -29.84 -12.22 13.68
N THR A 28 -29.45 -10.97 13.40
CA THR A 28 -28.79 -10.07 14.37
C THR A 28 -29.72 -9.49 15.43
N LYS A 29 -31.04 -9.52 15.21
CA LYS A 29 -32.04 -9.05 16.17
C LYS A 29 -32.55 -10.14 17.11
N ASP A 30 -32.39 -11.40 16.72
CA ASP A 30 -32.74 -12.54 17.56
C ASP A 30 -31.56 -12.91 18.47
N SER A 31 -31.75 -12.78 19.78
CA SER A 31 -30.70 -13.04 20.78
C SER A 31 -30.14 -14.47 20.77
N GLN A 32 -30.91 -15.46 20.29
CA GLN A 32 -30.45 -16.85 20.19
C GLN A 32 -29.64 -17.05 18.92
N LEU A 33 -30.06 -16.44 17.81
CA LEU A 33 -29.37 -16.53 16.51
C LEU A 33 -28.12 -15.65 16.44
N ALA A 34 -28.11 -14.50 17.12
CA ALA A 34 -26.95 -13.60 17.20
C ALA A 34 -25.73 -14.22 17.90
N SER A 35 -25.94 -15.32 18.64
CA SER A 35 -24.87 -16.08 19.31
C SER A 35 -24.25 -17.17 18.43
N LEU A 36 -24.76 -17.39 17.21
CA LEU A 36 -24.22 -18.38 16.28
C LEU A 36 -22.85 -17.93 15.75
N PRO A 37 -21.84 -18.81 15.79
CA PRO A 37 -20.55 -18.50 15.20
C PRO A 37 -20.68 -18.42 13.66
N LEU A 38 -20.03 -17.43 13.04
CA LEU A 38 -20.16 -17.14 11.61
C LEU A 38 -19.80 -18.33 10.70
N ASN A 39 -18.94 -19.25 11.16
CA ASN A 39 -18.57 -20.45 10.40
C ASN A 39 -19.69 -21.49 10.30
N GLN A 40 -20.80 -21.33 11.03
CA GLN A 40 -22.00 -22.16 10.93
C GLN A 40 -23.05 -21.55 9.99
N LEU A 41 -22.79 -20.35 9.47
CA LEU A 41 -23.62 -19.68 8.47
C LEU A 41 -22.96 -19.83 7.11
N SER A 42 -23.72 -20.28 6.11
CA SER A 42 -23.25 -20.17 4.73
C SER A 42 -23.30 -18.70 4.33
N LEU A 43 -22.13 -18.07 4.23
CA LEU A 43 -22.01 -16.64 3.89
C LEU A 43 -22.07 -16.38 2.38
N GLU A 44 -21.95 -17.43 1.56
CA GLU A 44 -21.91 -17.36 0.10
C GLU A 44 -23.20 -16.79 -0.52
N GLN A 45 -24.32 -16.89 0.20
CA GLN A 45 -25.62 -16.40 -0.24
C GLN A 45 -25.89 -14.93 0.11
N TYR A 46 -25.08 -14.33 0.98
CA TYR A 46 -25.26 -12.94 1.41
C TYR A 46 -24.31 -12.04 0.63
N LYS A 47 -24.84 -10.97 0.04
CA LYS A 47 -24.01 -9.94 -0.59
C LYS A 47 -23.32 -9.13 0.48
N PHE A 48 -22.18 -8.55 0.13
CA PHE A 48 -21.46 -7.62 1.00
C PHE A 48 -22.35 -6.45 1.46
N SER A 49 -23.28 -6.01 0.59
CA SER A 49 -24.30 -5.00 0.89
C SER A 49 -25.33 -5.40 1.94
N ASP A 50 -25.46 -6.69 2.23
CA ASP A 50 -26.49 -7.23 3.10
C ASP A 50 -26.06 -7.23 4.58
N ILE A 51 -24.77 -6.94 4.86
CA ILE A 51 -24.22 -6.85 6.20
C ILE A 51 -24.41 -5.41 6.71
N PRO A 52 -25.33 -5.15 7.65
CA PRO A 52 -25.64 -3.80 8.10
C PRO A 52 -24.41 -3.13 8.71
N GLY A 53 -24.12 -1.90 8.27
CA GLY A 53 -23.02 -1.08 8.77
C GLY A 53 -21.64 -1.47 8.26
N LEU A 54 -21.47 -2.59 7.54
CA LEU A 54 -20.15 -3.01 7.05
C LEU A 54 -19.54 -2.02 6.05
N SER A 55 -20.37 -1.50 5.14
CA SER A 55 -19.96 -0.48 4.16
C SER A 55 -19.56 0.86 4.79
N ASP A 56 -20.05 1.13 6.01
CA ASP A 56 -19.83 2.38 6.75
C ASP A 56 -18.77 2.22 7.86
N THR A 57 -18.29 1.00 8.10
CA THR A 57 -17.31 0.70 9.15
C THR A 57 -15.90 0.91 8.63
N ASP A 58 -15.17 1.88 9.18
CA ASP A 58 -13.76 2.10 8.86
C ASP A 58 -12.93 0.83 9.12
N LEU A 59 -11.95 0.52 8.25
CA LEU A 59 -11.06 -0.64 8.41
C LEU A 59 -10.40 -0.70 9.80
N LYS A 60 -10.15 0.47 10.40
CA LYS A 60 -9.51 0.59 11.72
C LYS A 60 -10.34 0.00 12.87
N GLU A 61 -11.66 -0.12 12.68
CA GLU A 61 -12.62 -0.60 13.67
C GLU A 61 -12.68 -2.14 13.72
N PHE A 62 -12.12 -2.84 12.73
CA PHE A 62 -12.03 -4.30 12.73
C PHE A 62 -10.89 -4.77 13.63
N LYS A 63 -11.16 -5.70 14.56
CA LYS A 63 -10.10 -6.26 15.40
C LYS A 63 -9.02 -6.93 14.54
N GLN A 64 -7.75 -6.68 14.88
CA GLN A 64 -6.58 -7.27 14.23
C GLN A 64 -6.45 -6.94 12.72
N TRP A 65 -7.11 -5.89 12.23
CA TRP A 65 -6.98 -5.48 10.82
C TRP A 65 -5.54 -5.24 10.38
N GLN A 66 -4.64 -4.86 11.31
CA GLN A 66 -3.21 -4.65 11.04
C GLN A 66 -2.42 -5.96 10.84
N GLN A 67 -2.99 -7.11 11.18
CA GLN A 67 -2.35 -8.43 11.08
C GLN A 67 -2.71 -9.15 9.78
N VAL A 68 -3.65 -8.60 8.98
CA VAL A 68 -4.01 -9.13 7.67
C VAL A 68 -2.98 -8.65 6.65
N PHE A 69 -2.33 -9.58 5.95
CA PHE A 69 -1.39 -9.21 4.91
C PHE A 69 -2.14 -8.59 3.73
N LEU A 70 -1.54 -7.58 3.12
CA LEU A 70 -2.15 -6.89 1.98
C LEU A 70 -2.43 -7.84 0.80
N SER A 71 -1.63 -8.91 0.66
CA SER A 71 -1.79 -10.01 -0.29
C SER A 71 -2.99 -10.92 0.00
N GLU A 72 -3.49 -10.93 1.22
CA GLU A 72 -4.64 -11.74 1.65
C GLU A 72 -5.97 -11.04 1.41
N ILE A 73 -5.96 -9.76 0.99
CA ILE A 73 -7.18 -9.00 0.69
C ILE A 73 -7.66 -9.35 -0.73
N PRO A 74 -8.76 -10.11 -0.89
CA PRO A 74 -9.21 -10.54 -2.20
C PRO A 74 -9.59 -9.34 -3.07
N GLY A 75 -9.10 -9.32 -4.31
CA GLY A 75 -9.43 -8.29 -5.29
C GLY A 75 -8.73 -6.95 -5.09
N LEU A 76 -7.85 -6.79 -4.09
CA LEU A 76 -7.09 -5.54 -3.90
C LEU A 76 -6.18 -5.23 -5.10
N ASN A 77 -5.62 -6.26 -5.73
CA ASN A 77 -4.85 -6.16 -6.96
C ASN A 77 -5.68 -5.71 -8.19
N GLN A 78 -7.02 -5.69 -8.07
CA GLN A 78 -7.94 -5.26 -9.12
C GLN A 78 -8.49 -3.85 -8.87
N VAL A 79 -8.21 -3.24 -7.71
CA VAL A 79 -8.67 -1.88 -7.40
C VAL A 79 -7.80 -0.86 -8.14
N PRO A 80 -8.37 -0.04 -9.05
CA PRO A 80 -7.61 1.02 -9.71
C PRO A 80 -7.08 2.04 -8.70
N PHE A 81 -5.85 2.49 -8.88
CA PHE A 81 -5.21 3.47 -7.97
C PHE A 81 -6.02 4.76 -7.76
N SER A 82 -6.84 5.16 -8.74
CA SER A 82 -7.74 6.32 -8.65
C SER A 82 -8.85 6.18 -7.62
N LYS A 83 -9.10 4.97 -7.09
CA LYS A 83 -10.11 4.67 -6.08
C LYS A 83 -9.55 4.60 -4.66
N PHE A 84 -8.24 4.79 -4.48
CA PHE A 84 -7.66 4.85 -3.14
C PHE A 84 -8.03 6.19 -2.46
N PRO A 85 -8.36 6.18 -1.15
CA PRO A 85 -8.92 7.33 -0.43
C PRO A 85 -7.97 8.55 -0.29
N ASN A 86 -6.71 8.40 -0.67
CA ASN A 86 -5.76 9.49 -0.83
C ASN A 86 -5.44 9.66 -2.33
N SER A 87 -6.31 10.34 -3.06
CA SER A 87 -6.04 10.67 -4.47
C SER A 87 -4.79 11.54 -4.58
N LEU A 88 -3.98 11.25 -5.61
CA LEU A 88 -2.67 11.82 -5.93
C LEU A 88 -2.68 13.36 -5.80
N SER A 89 -2.13 13.91 -4.72
CA SER A 89 -1.79 15.34 -4.65
C SER A 89 -0.44 15.56 -5.32
N ILE A 90 -0.53 15.95 -6.59
CA ILE A 90 0.58 16.28 -7.49
C ILE A 90 1.23 17.59 -7.01
N ASN A 91 2.24 17.53 -6.15
CA ASN A 91 2.94 18.72 -5.68
C ASN A 91 4.40 18.73 -6.16
N GLY A 92 4.73 19.69 -7.04
CA GLY A 92 6.10 20.20 -7.20
C GLY A 92 6.55 20.50 -8.64
N LEU A 93 6.11 19.71 -9.63
CA LEU A 93 6.53 19.85 -11.04
C LEU A 93 5.38 19.73 -12.05
N GLY A 94 4.13 19.64 -11.58
CA GLY A 94 2.94 19.54 -12.45
C GLY A 94 2.77 18.21 -13.19
N LEU A 95 3.75 17.32 -13.17
CA LEU A 95 3.67 16.01 -13.79
C LEU A 95 4.05 14.95 -12.75
N GLY A 96 3.04 14.22 -12.26
CA GLY A 96 3.23 13.08 -11.35
C GLY A 96 3.59 11.79 -12.10
N PHE A 97 3.98 11.88 -13.37
CA PHE A 97 4.30 10.74 -14.22
C PHE A 97 5.32 11.12 -15.30
N ALA A 98 6.14 10.16 -15.74
CA ALA A 98 7.11 10.31 -16.81
C ALA A 98 7.35 8.97 -17.52
N GLN A 99 7.91 9.04 -18.72
CA GLN A 99 8.37 7.86 -19.44
C GLN A 99 9.78 7.49 -18.96
N ILE A 100 10.05 6.19 -18.81
CA ILE A 100 11.43 5.70 -18.62
C ILE A 100 12.14 5.80 -19.96
N ASP A 101 13.18 6.63 -20.07
CA ASP A 101 13.94 6.74 -21.31
C ASP A 101 14.98 5.63 -21.41
N ILE A 102 15.85 5.54 -20.40
CA ILE A 102 16.93 4.55 -20.31
C ILE A 102 17.17 4.14 -18.85
N ALA A 103 17.54 2.89 -18.63
CA ALA A 103 17.86 2.35 -17.32
C ALA A 103 19.36 2.05 -17.19
N PHE A 104 19.99 2.64 -16.17
CA PHE A 104 21.42 2.47 -15.90
C PHE A 104 21.65 1.63 -14.65
N SER A 105 22.52 0.63 -14.76
CA SER A 105 23.04 -0.10 -13.61
C SER A 105 24.08 0.73 -12.85
N GLN A 106 24.76 0.11 -11.89
CA GLN A 106 25.66 0.80 -10.96
C GLN A 106 27.02 1.22 -11.56
N ALA A 107 27.31 0.88 -12.82
CA ALA A 107 28.62 1.08 -13.44
C ALA A 107 28.99 2.57 -13.60
N GLU A 108 29.79 3.14 -12.71
CA GLU A 108 30.40 4.50 -12.75
C GLU A 108 29.47 5.71 -13.01
N TYR A 109 28.16 5.51 -13.15
CA TYR A 109 27.24 6.57 -13.52
C TYR A 109 26.97 7.55 -12.38
N GLN A 110 26.91 8.83 -12.75
CA GLN A 110 26.51 9.94 -11.87
C GLN A 110 25.05 10.32 -12.14
N ALA A 111 24.31 10.57 -11.08
CA ALA A 111 22.94 11.06 -11.15
C ALA A 111 22.85 12.46 -10.54
N LEU A 112 23.26 13.49 -11.29
CA LEU A 112 23.31 14.88 -10.80
C LEU A 112 21.95 15.58 -10.86
N LYS A 113 21.10 15.23 -11.83
CA LYS A 113 19.75 15.77 -12.02
C LYS A 113 18.72 14.87 -11.34
N SER A 114 19.03 14.47 -10.10
CA SER A 114 18.20 13.52 -9.37
C SER A 114 16.86 14.15 -9.04
N ILE A 115 15.79 13.39 -9.26
CA ILE A 115 14.46 13.61 -8.73
C ILE A 115 14.19 12.64 -7.58
N SER A 116 15.17 12.12 -6.87
CA SER A 116 14.91 11.23 -5.74
C SER A 116 15.41 11.84 -4.44
N GLY A 117 14.79 11.48 -3.31
CA GLY A 117 15.33 11.83 -2.00
C GLY A 117 14.37 11.48 -0.88
N SER A 118 14.22 12.37 0.10
CA SER A 118 13.31 12.21 1.24
C SER A 118 12.68 13.53 1.64
N TYR A 119 11.71 13.46 2.55
CA TYR A 119 11.17 14.67 3.16
C TYR A 119 12.20 15.42 4.04
N GLN A 120 13.22 14.73 4.56
CA GLN A 120 14.23 15.35 5.42
C GLN A 120 15.34 16.06 4.64
N GLU A 121 15.70 15.52 3.48
CA GLU A 121 16.81 16.07 2.70
C GLU A 121 16.39 16.72 1.37
N GLY A 122 15.08 16.75 1.09
CA GLY A 122 14.54 17.13 -0.20
C GLY A 122 14.64 15.99 -1.22
N PHE A 123 14.00 16.20 -2.38
CA PHE A 123 13.88 15.16 -3.42
C PHE A 123 14.80 15.39 -4.63
N ASN A 124 15.84 16.19 -4.47
CA ASN A 124 16.83 16.44 -5.51
C ASN A 124 18.23 15.96 -5.08
N LYS A 125 18.31 14.75 -4.52
CA LYS A 125 19.54 14.20 -3.95
C LYS A 125 20.41 13.62 -5.05
N SER A 126 21.39 14.41 -5.49
CA SER A 126 22.37 13.99 -6.46
C SER A 126 23.21 12.81 -5.97
N CYS A 127 23.71 11.99 -6.88
CA CYS A 127 24.70 10.95 -6.63
C CYS A 127 25.90 11.13 -7.57
N THR A 128 27.12 11.10 -7.02
CA THR A 128 28.36 11.43 -7.74
C THR A 128 29.13 10.20 -8.26
N GLY A 129 28.54 9.01 -8.18
CA GLY A 129 29.10 7.79 -8.75
C GLY A 129 28.53 6.54 -8.11
N GLY A 130 28.51 5.43 -8.85
CA GLY A 130 28.07 4.13 -8.33
C GLY A 130 26.59 4.08 -7.98
N CYS A 131 25.75 4.81 -8.72
CA CYS A 131 24.31 4.84 -8.50
C CYS A 131 23.55 4.38 -9.73
N SER A 132 22.95 3.20 -9.61
CA SER A 132 21.92 2.78 -10.55
C SER A 132 20.74 3.75 -10.50
N HIS A 133 20.23 4.09 -11.66
CA HIS A 133 19.14 5.05 -11.82
C HIS A 133 18.47 4.89 -13.18
N ILE A 134 17.29 5.47 -13.33
CA ILE A 134 16.64 5.64 -14.63
C ILE A 134 16.73 7.09 -15.06
N GLU A 135 16.89 7.34 -16.35
CA GLU A 135 16.60 8.65 -16.93
C GLU A 135 15.14 8.72 -17.38
N LEU A 136 14.56 9.88 -17.21
CA LEU A 136 13.16 10.17 -17.49
C LEU A 136 13.04 10.98 -18.77
N GLY A 137 11.91 10.80 -19.45
CA GLY A 137 11.59 11.45 -20.71
C GLY A 137 10.09 11.55 -20.94
N GLY A 138 9.70 11.53 -22.21
CA GLY A 138 8.29 11.64 -22.64
C GLY A 138 7.72 13.05 -22.61
N ASN A 139 8.37 14.01 -21.93
CA ASN A 139 8.07 15.44 -22.04
C ASN A 139 9.33 16.32 -21.82
N PRO A 140 9.34 17.57 -22.32
CA PRO A 140 10.51 18.45 -22.22
C PRO A 140 10.94 18.82 -20.79
N LEU A 141 10.04 18.81 -19.80
CA LEU A 141 10.36 19.13 -18.41
C LEU A 141 11.08 17.98 -17.69
N MET A 142 10.82 16.75 -18.14
CA MET A 142 11.37 15.53 -17.54
C MET A 142 12.59 14.98 -18.25
N LEU A 143 12.90 15.48 -19.45
CA LEU A 143 14.00 14.99 -20.27
C LEU A 143 15.35 15.07 -19.52
N GLY A 144 15.95 13.89 -19.31
CA GLY A 144 17.25 13.74 -18.63
C GLY A 144 17.19 13.98 -17.12
N GLN A 145 16.00 14.05 -16.51
CA GLN A 145 15.85 13.94 -15.06
C GLN A 145 16.11 12.50 -14.64
N GLN A 146 16.71 12.30 -13.46
CA GLN A 146 17.22 11.00 -13.04
C GLN A 146 16.50 10.51 -11.78
N TRP A 147 15.98 9.29 -11.76
CA TRP A 147 15.44 8.70 -10.54
C TRP A 147 16.38 7.61 -10.04
N VAL A 148 17.11 7.93 -8.96
CA VAL A 148 18.13 7.06 -8.37
C VAL A 148 17.48 5.90 -7.60
N SER A 149 18.10 4.72 -7.69
CA SER A 149 17.74 3.54 -6.94
C SER A 149 17.96 3.71 -5.44
N GLY A 150 16.97 3.26 -4.66
CA GLY A 150 17.08 3.15 -3.21
C GLY A 150 18.04 2.06 -2.74
N ASN A 151 18.42 1.13 -3.61
CA ASN A 151 19.47 0.14 -3.34
C ASN A 151 20.86 0.80 -3.45
N SER A 152 21.01 1.78 -4.34
CA SER A 152 22.25 2.53 -4.53
C SER A 152 22.42 3.69 -3.54
N GLN A 153 21.34 4.38 -3.16
CA GLN A 153 21.42 5.58 -2.33
C GLN A 153 20.43 5.55 -1.16
N LYS A 154 20.97 5.73 0.05
CA LYS A 154 20.19 6.01 1.27
C LYS A 154 20.27 7.50 1.61
N VAL A 155 19.22 8.02 2.22
CA VAL A 155 19.06 9.43 2.61
C VAL A 155 18.49 9.48 4.03
N LYS A 156 18.71 10.57 4.77
CA LYS A 156 18.06 10.73 6.09
C LYS A 156 16.55 10.71 5.95
N GLY A 157 15.89 10.10 6.92
CA GLY A 157 14.44 9.96 6.98
C GLY A 157 13.93 10.05 8.41
N GLY A 158 12.60 9.98 8.56
CA GLY A 158 11.96 10.01 9.87
C GLY A 158 12.16 11.33 10.65
N TYR A 159 11.59 11.39 11.85
CA TYR A 159 11.79 12.48 12.81
C TYR A 159 11.29 12.06 14.20
N GLY A 160 11.72 12.78 15.24
CA GLY A 160 11.42 12.44 16.62
C GLY A 160 12.17 11.18 17.08
N ILE A 161 11.73 10.57 18.18
CA ILE A 161 12.37 9.38 18.76
C ILE A 161 12.33 8.20 17.77
N LEU A 162 11.21 8.03 17.07
CA LEU A 162 11.09 6.99 16.04
C LEU A 162 12.00 7.25 14.83
N GLY A 163 12.45 8.50 14.63
CA GLY A 163 13.38 8.87 13.57
C GLY A 163 14.74 8.19 13.65
N LEU A 164 15.09 7.57 14.79
CA LEU A 164 16.34 6.81 14.96
C LEU A 164 16.25 5.36 14.47
N LEU A 165 15.04 4.85 14.22
CA LEU A 165 14.86 3.52 13.63
C LEU A 165 15.54 3.48 12.26
N PHE A 166 16.02 2.30 11.87
CA PHE A 166 16.76 2.10 10.61
C PHE A 166 17.99 3.03 10.49
N ALA A 167 18.64 3.32 11.63
CA ALA A 167 19.75 4.26 11.73
C ALA A 167 19.43 5.68 11.22
N GLY A 168 18.15 6.05 11.19
CA GLY A 168 17.68 7.33 10.65
C GLY A 168 17.78 7.47 9.14
N LEU A 169 17.95 6.37 8.42
CA LEU A 169 18.08 6.34 6.97
C LEU A 169 16.89 5.62 6.32
N GLU A 170 16.57 6.04 5.10
CA GLU A 170 15.63 5.38 4.21
C GLU A 170 16.22 5.32 2.78
N PRO A 171 15.82 4.35 1.94
CA PRO A 171 16.12 4.41 0.51
C PRO A 171 15.65 5.73 -0.10
N THR A 172 16.43 6.28 -1.03
CA THR A 172 15.97 7.41 -1.84
C THR A 172 14.75 7.01 -2.67
N GLY A 173 13.86 7.94 -2.96
CA GLY A 173 12.64 7.64 -3.70
C GLY A 173 11.66 8.81 -3.71
N ARG A 174 10.39 8.49 -3.93
CA ARG A 174 9.33 9.45 -4.20
C ARG A 174 7.99 9.05 -3.56
N HIS A 175 7.03 9.96 -3.59
CA HIS A 175 5.75 9.81 -2.90
C HIS A 175 4.57 10.22 -3.81
N PRO A 176 4.42 9.59 -5.00
CA PRO A 176 3.31 9.92 -5.90
C PRO A 176 1.96 9.76 -5.19
N PHE A 177 1.82 8.70 -4.38
CA PHE A 177 0.60 8.34 -3.64
C PHE A 177 0.54 8.93 -2.22
N GLY A 178 1.24 10.04 -2.00
CA GLY A 178 1.28 10.71 -0.71
C GLY A 178 2.13 9.99 0.34
N LYS A 179 1.84 10.25 1.61
CA LYS A 179 2.73 9.92 2.75
C LYS A 179 2.57 8.51 3.32
N VAL A 180 1.70 7.67 2.73
CA VAL A 180 1.41 6.33 3.27
C VAL A 180 2.59 5.39 3.08
N PHE A 181 3.15 5.39 1.88
CA PHE A 181 4.33 4.63 1.51
C PHE A 181 5.19 5.44 0.54
N LYS A 182 6.44 5.03 0.44
CA LYS A 182 7.43 5.58 -0.48
C LYS A 182 7.60 4.61 -1.65
N VAL A 183 7.60 5.16 -2.85
CA VAL A 183 7.89 4.44 -4.09
C VAL A 183 9.38 4.58 -4.36
N VAL A 184 10.05 3.45 -4.55
CA VAL A 184 11.50 3.35 -4.65
C VAL A 184 11.84 2.55 -5.90
N ILE A 185 12.79 3.04 -6.70
CA ILE A 185 13.44 2.20 -7.70
C ILE A 185 14.30 1.19 -6.94
N GLY A 186 13.94 -0.07 -7.02
CA GLY A 186 14.69 -1.19 -6.46
C GLY A 186 15.81 -1.61 -7.41
N ASP A 187 15.68 -2.82 -7.94
CA ASP A 187 16.64 -3.39 -8.88
C ASP A 187 16.43 -2.86 -10.31
N ILE A 188 17.55 -2.71 -11.03
CA ILE A 188 17.60 -2.35 -12.44
C ILE A 188 18.41 -3.43 -13.15
N ASP A 189 17.86 -4.00 -14.22
CA ASP A 189 18.60 -4.81 -15.16
C ASP A 189 18.73 -4.03 -16.47
N GLU A 190 19.92 -3.44 -16.66
CA GLU A 190 20.30 -2.66 -17.83
C GLU A 190 20.36 -3.52 -19.10
N THR A 191 20.59 -4.83 -19.00
CA THR A 191 20.64 -5.72 -20.17
C THR A 191 19.26 -5.89 -20.79
N THR A 192 18.23 -5.96 -19.95
CA THR A 192 16.84 -6.11 -20.39
C THR A 192 16.04 -4.81 -20.39
N GLY A 193 16.65 -3.70 -19.92
CA GLY A 193 15.99 -2.42 -19.73
C GLY A 193 14.83 -2.51 -18.75
N THR A 194 14.92 -3.37 -17.73
CA THR A 194 13.85 -3.58 -16.74
C THR A 194 14.15 -2.92 -15.41
N VAL A 195 13.10 -2.44 -14.77
CA VAL A 195 13.18 -1.64 -13.54
C VAL A 195 12.13 -2.14 -12.56
N GLN A 196 12.57 -2.63 -11.41
CA GLN A 196 11.70 -3.06 -10.32
C GLN A 196 11.35 -1.87 -9.42
N ILE A 197 10.06 -1.74 -9.10
CA ILE A 197 9.56 -0.78 -8.12
C ILE A 197 9.24 -1.50 -6.82
N ASP A 198 9.75 -0.94 -5.74
CA ASP A 198 9.50 -1.39 -4.38
C ASP A 198 8.76 -0.35 -3.58
N LEU A 199 7.90 -0.82 -2.68
CA LEU A 199 7.23 0.01 -1.70
C LEU A 199 7.94 -0.08 -0.36
N TYR A 200 8.12 1.06 0.27
CA TYR A 200 8.64 1.17 1.62
C TYR A 200 7.65 1.91 2.51
N PHE A 201 7.40 1.38 3.70
CA PHE A 201 6.45 1.91 4.67
C PHE A 201 7.19 2.48 5.88
N ARG A 202 6.48 3.25 6.68
CA ARG A 202 6.96 3.80 7.95
C ARG A 202 5.90 3.69 9.03
N VAL A 203 6.34 3.75 10.29
CA VAL A 203 5.44 3.83 11.44
C VAL A 203 5.50 5.24 12.02
N CYS A 204 4.32 5.78 12.32
CA CYS A 204 4.17 7.06 13.00
C CYS A 204 3.37 6.87 14.28
N LYS A 205 3.82 7.46 15.38
CA LYS A 205 3.03 7.54 16.61
C LYS A 205 2.81 8.99 17.00
N LYS A 206 1.60 9.45 16.71
CA LYS A 206 1.09 10.79 17.05
C LYS A 206 -0.06 10.64 18.04
N GLY A 207 -0.09 11.48 19.07
CA GLY A 207 -1.06 11.43 20.16
C GLY A 207 -0.57 12.26 21.35
N PHE A 208 -1.07 11.98 22.55
CA PHE A 208 -0.63 12.66 23.79
C PHE A 208 0.89 12.55 23.99
N ILE A 209 1.47 11.40 23.66
CA ILE A 209 2.91 11.22 23.51
C ILE A 209 3.23 11.16 22.01
N ASN A 210 3.86 12.20 21.49
CA ASN A 210 4.30 12.26 20.10
C ASN A 210 5.73 11.74 19.98
N LEU A 211 5.89 10.54 19.41
CA LEU A 211 7.20 9.94 19.18
C LEU A 211 7.75 10.22 17.77
N GLY A 212 6.98 10.93 16.93
CA GLY A 212 7.32 11.22 15.55
C GLY A 212 7.03 10.08 14.58
N CYS A 213 7.85 9.96 13.54
CA CYS A 213 7.75 8.91 12.53
C CYS A 213 9.12 8.30 12.26
N SER A 214 9.15 6.99 11.99
CA SER A 214 10.34 6.34 11.45
C SER A 214 10.67 6.84 10.05
N PRO A 215 11.92 6.62 9.58
CA PRO A 215 12.19 6.56 8.15
C PRO A 215 11.31 5.52 7.45
N TYR A 216 11.15 5.64 6.13
CA TYR A 216 10.53 4.62 5.28
C TYR A 216 11.47 3.41 5.11
N GLY A 217 11.63 2.62 6.18
CA GLY A 217 12.52 1.45 6.23
C GLY A 217 11.81 0.09 6.23
N ILE A 218 10.47 0.06 6.25
CA ILE A 218 9.71 -1.21 6.26
C ILE A 218 9.50 -1.64 4.80
N GLY A 219 10.36 -2.55 4.33
CA GLY A 219 10.42 -3.03 2.95
C GLY A 219 11.79 -3.67 2.68
N PRO A 220 12.14 -3.93 1.41
CA PRO A 220 11.33 -3.69 0.21
C PRO A 220 10.12 -4.62 0.12
N ILE A 221 8.99 -4.10 -0.34
CA ILE A 221 7.85 -4.90 -0.81
C ILE A 221 7.79 -4.77 -2.33
N PRO A 222 8.14 -5.82 -3.09
CA PRO A 222 8.06 -5.80 -4.55
C PRO A 222 6.64 -5.48 -5.01
N PHE A 223 6.50 -4.56 -5.97
CA PHE A 223 5.19 -4.09 -6.39
C PHE A 223 4.94 -4.23 -7.89
N ILE A 224 5.74 -3.59 -8.73
CA ILE A 224 5.58 -3.65 -10.19
C ILE A 224 6.93 -3.56 -10.88
N THR A 225 7.07 -4.25 -12.01
CA THR A 225 8.23 -4.13 -12.89
C THR A 225 7.83 -3.35 -14.14
N PHE A 226 8.65 -2.39 -14.52
CA PHE A 226 8.51 -1.63 -15.77
C PHE A 226 9.66 -1.95 -16.73
N LYS A 227 9.46 -1.62 -18.00
CA LYS A 227 10.50 -1.58 -19.02
C LYS A 227 10.77 -0.15 -19.47
N GLU A 228 11.93 0.05 -20.07
CA GLU A 228 12.17 1.25 -20.88
C GLU A 228 11.00 1.51 -21.83
N LYS A 229 10.69 2.80 -22.00
CA LYS A 229 9.55 3.36 -22.71
C LYS A 229 8.18 3.18 -22.04
N ASP A 230 8.08 2.46 -20.92
CA ASP A 230 6.88 2.49 -20.10
C ASP A 230 6.72 3.83 -19.37
N TRP A 231 5.48 4.12 -18.98
CA TRP A 231 5.13 5.28 -18.18
C TRP A 231 4.93 4.89 -16.73
N LEU A 232 5.52 5.65 -15.80
CA LEU A 232 5.40 5.43 -14.37
C LEU A 232 5.02 6.72 -13.62
N PHE A 233 4.56 6.55 -12.37
CA PHE A 233 4.26 7.65 -11.46
C PHE A 233 5.41 7.87 -10.45
N PHE A 234 5.68 9.13 -10.10
CA PHE A 234 6.71 9.54 -9.14
C PHE A 234 6.28 10.79 -8.34
#